data_AF-A0A1I4B2K1-F1
#
_entry.id   AF-A0A1I4B2K1-F1
#
_cell.length_a   1.000
_cell.length_b   1.000
_cell.length_c   1.000
_cell.angle_alpha   90.00
_cell.angle_beta   90.00
_cell.angle_gamma   90.00
#
_symmetry.space_group_name_H-M   'P 1'
#
loop_
_entity.id
_entity.type
_entity.pdbx_description
1 polymer ?
#
loop_
_entity_poly.entity_id
_entity_poly.type
_entity_poly.pdbx_seq_one_letter_code
_entity_poly.pdbx_strand_id
1 'polypeptide(L)'
;MTVTGRADRSGSPLIRRGAVAGAVAPGRAAGHTPAETAALLDLLTAARPRVETVTVGHGRDDASRAAAQAFVRSWEGAGGTVPAIVDWPEEAASWLRPARRFAAGDPDAWVVAGTALGWAQMSRRLRHSTGWEPRRTYGFACLGDVRVVELAGPATLEGMRGVAADGSAWRIGRGLITYYPHPGESPR
;
A
#
# COMPACT_ATOMS: atom_id res chain seq x y z
N MET A 1 18.86 31.45 -23.03
CA MET A 1 17.97 30.77 -24.00
C MET A 1 17.49 29.50 -23.30
N THR A 2 16.37 29.59 -22.58
CA THR A 2 15.94 28.55 -21.63
C THR A 2 14.84 27.72 -22.28
N VAL A 3 15.17 26.48 -22.65
CA VAL A 3 14.20 25.52 -23.20
C VAL A 3 13.50 24.83 -22.03
N THR A 4 12.30 25.30 -21.73
CA THR A 4 11.40 24.68 -20.74
C THR A 4 10.72 23.48 -21.40
N GLY A 5 11.28 22.28 -21.24
CA GLY A 5 10.66 21.04 -21.67
C GLY A 5 9.49 20.67 -20.76
N ARG A 6 8.25 20.88 -21.23
CA ARG A 6 7.03 20.38 -20.59
C ARG A 6 7.00 18.85 -20.68
N ALA A 7 7.12 18.16 -19.56
CA ALA A 7 6.97 16.71 -19.51
C ALA A 7 5.57 16.30 -20.01
N ASP A 8 5.55 15.56 -21.11
CA ASP A 8 4.38 14.97 -21.74
C ASP A 8 3.66 14.02 -20.77
N ARG A 9 2.35 14.23 -20.58
CA ARG A 9 1.48 13.47 -19.66
C ARG A 9 1.00 12.15 -20.26
N SER A 10 1.78 11.54 -21.14
CA SER A 10 1.42 10.32 -21.86
C SER A 10 2.25 9.12 -21.37
N GLY A 11 2.27 8.91 -20.06
CA GLY A 11 2.93 7.76 -19.45
C GLY A 11 1.94 6.63 -19.20
N SER A 12 1.98 5.56 -20.00
CA SER A 12 1.18 4.35 -19.78
C SER A 12 1.26 3.89 -18.32
N PRO A 13 0.13 3.54 -17.67
CA PRO A 13 0.11 3.14 -16.26
C PRO A 13 0.77 1.78 -16.00
N LEU A 14 1.12 1.03 -17.05
CA LEU A 14 1.74 -0.29 -16.94
C LEU A 14 3.26 -0.19 -16.78
N ILE A 15 3.83 -0.92 -15.83
CA ILE A 15 5.28 -1.16 -15.78
C ILE A 15 5.61 -2.19 -16.87
N ARG A 16 6.50 -1.85 -17.82
CA ARG A 16 6.90 -2.75 -18.93
C ARG A 16 7.87 -3.83 -18.45
N ARG A 17 7.76 -5.04 -19.02
CA ARG A 17 8.56 -6.25 -18.73
C ARG A 17 10.09 -6.07 -18.66
N GLY A 18 10.67 -5.06 -19.32
CA GLY A 18 12.12 -4.84 -19.35
C GLY A 18 12.69 -4.03 -18.17
N ALA A 19 11.85 -3.36 -17.37
CA ALA A 19 12.31 -2.56 -16.23
C ALA A 19 12.67 -3.42 -15.00
N VAL A 20 12.37 -4.73 -15.04
CA VAL A 20 12.47 -5.66 -13.91
C VAL A 20 13.78 -6.47 -13.93
N ALA A 21 14.63 -6.32 -14.95
CA ALA A 21 15.81 -7.17 -15.17
C ALA A 21 17.00 -6.91 -14.22
N GLY A 22 16.88 -5.97 -13.27
CA GLY A 22 17.83 -5.78 -12.17
C GLY A 22 17.23 -6.03 -10.78
N ALA A 23 15.93 -6.34 -10.71
CA ALA A 23 15.27 -6.63 -9.44
C ALA A 23 15.51 -8.10 -9.09
N VAL A 24 16.34 -8.33 -8.08
CA VAL A 24 16.43 -9.62 -7.37
C VAL A 24 15.02 -10.20 -7.22
N ALA A 25 14.87 -11.49 -7.55
CA ALA A 25 13.60 -12.22 -7.54
C ALA A 25 12.68 -11.76 -6.41
N PRO A 26 11.36 -11.60 -6.66
CA PRO A 26 10.44 -11.12 -5.64
C PRO A 26 10.59 -12.00 -4.40
N GLY A 27 11.26 -11.46 -3.38
CA GLY A 27 11.43 -12.14 -2.11
C GLY A 27 10.03 -12.50 -1.65
N ARG A 28 9.80 -13.80 -1.44
CA ARG A 28 8.56 -14.31 -0.86
C ARG A 28 8.22 -13.38 0.31
N ALA A 29 7.08 -12.70 0.25
CA ALA A 29 6.66 -11.85 1.35
C ALA A 29 6.73 -12.70 2.62
N ALA A 30 7.56 -12.28 3.58
CA ALA A 30 7.52 -12.87 4.90
C ALA A 30 6.06 -12.80 5.36
N GLY A 31 5.53 -13.90 5.90
CA GLY A 31 4.15 -13.91 6.38
C GLY A 31 3.97 -12.81 7.41
N HIS A 32 2.83 -12.12 7.37
CA HIS A 32 2.51 -11.09 8.36
C HIS A 32 2.64 -11.64 9.79
N THR A 33 3.04 -10.78 10.72
CA THR A 33 3.03 -11.12 12.14
C THR A 33 1.74 -10.63 12.83
N PRO A 34 1.37 -11.20 13.98
CA PRO A 34 0.33 -10.62 14.84
C PRO A 34 0.66 -9.19 15.29
N ALA A 35 1.95 -8.87 15.49
CA ALA A 35 2.41 -7.54 15.87
C ALA A 35 2.12 -6.51 14.77
N GLU A 36 2.34 -6.86 13.49
CA GLU A 36 1.96 -6.00 12.36
C GLU A 36 0.45 -5.71 12.36
N THR A 37 -0.37 -6.74 12.57
CA THR A 37 -1.84 -6.55 12.61
C THR A 37 -2.24 -5.62 13.76
N ALA A 38 -1.72 -5.85 14.97
CA ALA A 38 -2.02 -5.00 16.13
C ALA A 38 -1.60 -3.54 15.91
N ALA A 39 -0.37 -3.32 15.45
CA ALA A 39 0.14 -1.98 15.18
C ALA A 39 -0.65 -1.26 14.07
N LEU A 40 -1.14 -1.98 13.05
CA LEU A 40 -2.01 -1.38 12.03
C LEU A 40 -3.35 -0.93 12.62
N LEU A 41 -3.95 -1.75 13.51
CA LEU A 41 -5.17 -1.37 14.22
C LEU A 41 -4.96 -0.10 15.06
N ASP A 42 -3.82 -0.01 15.76
CA ASP A 42 -3.48 1.17 16.55
C ASP A 42 -3.31 2.42 15.67
N LEU A 43 -2.62 2.30 14.53
CA LEU A 43 -2.45 3.40 13.58
C LEU A 43 -3.78 3.89 12.97
N LEU A 44 -4.73 3.00 12.73
CA LEU A 44 -6.05 3.35 12.20
C LEU A 44 -6.94 3.97 13.28
N THR A 45 -6.91 3.41 14.50
CA THR A 45 -7.71 3.89 15.63
C THR A 45 -7.23 5.25 16.14
N ALA A 46 -5.92 5.52 16.07
CA ALA A 46 -5.34 6.81 16.43
C ALA A 46 -5.55 7.90 15.36
N ALA A 47 -5.95 7.53 14.15
CA ALA A 47 -6.09 8.47 13.04
C ALA A 47 -7.20 9.51 13.31
N ARG A 48 -6.98 10.72 12.77
CA ARG A 48 -7.94 11.83 12.85
C ARG A 48 -8.19 12.37 11.43
N PRO A 49 -9.46 12.48 10.98
CA PRO A 49 -10.70 12.04 11.66
C PRO A 49 -10.72 10.52 11.91
N ARG A 50 -11.64 10.07 12.79
CA ARG A 50 -11.75 8.66 13.17
C ARG A 50 -12.01 7.82 11.91
N VAL A 51 -11.30 6.71 11.79
CA VAL A 51 -11.52 5.72 10.73
C VAL A 51 -12.57 4.73 11.20
N GLU A 52 -13.64 4.55 10.44
CA GLU A 52 -14.70 3.58 10.73
C GLU A 52 -14.83 2.53 9.62
N THR A 53 -14.57 2.94 8.38
CA THR A 53 -14.64 2.11 7.18
C THR A 53 -13.27 1.90 6.54
N VAL A 54 -12.91 0.64 6.27
CA VAL A 54 -11.63 0.28 5.65
C VAL A 54 -11.87 -0.64 4.47
N THR A 55 -11.47 -0.22 3.28
CA THR A 55 -11.37 -1.16 2.14
C THR A 55 -10.02 -1.85 2.16
N VAL A 56 -10.03 -3.17 2.04
CA VAL A 56 -8.82 -4.00 2.10
C VAL A 56 -8.46 -4.49 0.71
N GLY A 57 -7.20 -4.35 0.34
CA GLY A 57 -6.66 -4.74 -0.96
C GLY A 57 -5.52 -5.71 -0.81
N HIS A 58 -5.48 -6.75 -1.63
CA HIS A 58 -4.37 -7.68 -1.57
C HIS A 58 -3.94 -8.35 -2.88
N GLY A 59 -2.67 -8.75 -2.93
CA GLY A 59 -2.16 -9.70 -3.93
C GLY A 59 -2.77 -11.09 -3.76
N ARG A 60 -2.76 -11.90 -4.83
CA ARG A 60 -3.34 -13.26 -4.80
C ARG A 60 -2.44 -14.31 -4.15
N ASP A 61 -1.21 -13.99 -3.83
CA ASP A 61 -0.32 -14.90 -3.12
C ASP A 61 -0.83 -15.19 -1.70
N ASP A 62 -0.47 -16.35 -1.17
CA ASP A 62 -0.98 -16.85 0.11
C ASP A 62 -0.64 -15.93 1.28
N ALA A 63 0.55 -15.31 1.27
CA ALA A 63 0.99 -14.43 2.36
C ALA A 63 0.14 -13.14 2.39
N SER A 64 -0.06 -12.51 1.24
CA SER A 64 -0.92 -11.33 1.09
C SER A 64 -2.37 -11.62 1.47
N ARG A 65 -2.92 -12.75 1.00
CA ARG A 65 -4.26 -13.19 1.37
C ARG A 65 -4.39 -13.44 2.88
N ALA A 66 -3.43 -14.13 3.49
CA ALA A 66 -3.45 -14.41 4.92
C ALA A 66 -3.39 -13.12 5.76
N ALA A 67 -2.55 -12.17 5.37
CA ALA A 67 -2.43 -10.86 6.03
C ALA A 67 -3.72 -10.05 5.95
N ALA A 68 -4.32 -9.96 4.76
CA ALA A 68 -5.60 -9.28 4.56
C ALA A 68 -6.70 -9.91 5.42
N GLN A 69 -6.79 -11.24 5.46
CA GLN A 69 -7.79 -11.94 6.27
C GLN A 69 -7.59 -11.75 7.77
N ALA A 70 -6.34 -11.73 8.25
CA ALA A 70 -6.04 -11.46 9.66
C ALA A 70 -6.48 -10.04 10.05
N PHE A 71 -6.12 -9.05 9.24
CA PHE A 71 -6.56 -7.67 9.46
C PHE A 71 -8.08 -7.53 9.47
N VAL A 72 -8.79 -8.09 8.48
CA VAL A 72 -10.26 -8.03 8.40
C VAL A 72 -10.89 -8.55 9.69
N ARG A 73 -10.48 -9.74 10.16
CA ARG A 73 -10.99 -10.32 11.40
C ARG A 73 -10.75 -9.41 12.61
N SER A 74 -9.55 -8.84 12.73
CA SER A 74 -9.21 -7.95 13.83
C SER A 74 -9.98 -6.63 13.79
N TRP A 75 -10.11 -6.02 12.61
CA TRP A 75 -10.82 -4.75 12.43
C TRP A 75 -12.32 -4.88 12.71
N GLU A 76 -12.97 -5.90 12.15
CA GLU A 76 -14.39 -6.18 12.41
C GLU A 76 -14.63 -6.57 13.88
N GLY A 77 -13.72 -7.36 14.46
CA GLY A 77 -13.75 -7.70 15.88
C GLY A 77 -13.61 -6.49 16.82
N ALA A 78 -12.98 -5.41 16.36
CA ALA A 78 -12.89 -4.13 17.05
C ALA A 78 -14.06 -3.17 16.76
N GLY A 79 -15.07 -3.62 15.99
CA GLY A 79 -16.26 -2.84 15.63
C GLY A 79 -16.11 -1.97 14.38
N GLY A 80 -15.01 -2.11 13.63
CA GLY A 80 -14.82 -1.46 12.35
C GLY A 80 -15.58 -2.14 11.21
N THR A 81 -15.78 -1.43 10.09
CA THR A 81 -16.49 -1.95 8.91
C THR A 81 -15.55 -2.15 7.73
N VAL A 82 -15.68 -3.29 7.03
CA VAL A 82 -14.95 -3.58 5.78
C VAL A 82 -15.94 -3.64 4.61
N PRO A 83 -16.23 -2.52 3.92
CA PRO A 83 -17.20 -2.51 2.82
C PRO A 83 -16.74 -3.30 1.59
N ALA A 84 -15.43 -3.52 1.42
CA ALA A 84 -14.89 -4.29 0.32
C ALA A 84 -13.54 -4.93 0.66
N ILE A 85 -13.35 -6.14 0.13
CA ILE A 85 -12.06 -6.81 0.00
C ILE A 85 -11.80 -7.01 -1.50
N VAL A 86 -10.65 -6.55 -1.98
CA VAL A 86 -10.30 -6.55 -3.40
C VAL A 86 -8.97 -7.26 -3.61
N ASP A 87 -9.00 -8.36 -4.37
CA ASP A 87 -7.79 -9.03 -4.81
C ASP A 87 -7.33 -8.55 -6.19
N TRP A 88 -6.04 -8.66 -6.47
CA TRP A 88 -5.47 -8.54 -7.81
C TRP A 88 -4.40 -9.61 -8.08
N PRO A 89 -4.27 -10.09 -9.33
CA PRO A 89 -3.11 -10.87 -9.70
C PRO A 89 -1.87 -9.97 -9.76
N GLU A 90 -0.68 -10.54 -9.56
CA GLU A 90 0.59 -9.83 -9.71
C GLU A 90 0.83 -9.33 -11.14
N GLU A 91 0.25 -10.05 -12.11
CA GLU A 91 0.26 -9.71 -13.52
C GLU A 91 -1.17 -9.63 -14.06
N ALA A 92 -1.56 -8.46 -14.54
CA ALA A 92 -2.84 -8.24 -15.20
C ALA A 92 -2.65 -7.51 -16.54
N ALA A 93 -3.37 -7.95 -17.56
CA ALA A 93 -3.50 -7.19 -18.81
C ALA A 93 -4.24 -5.86 -18.61
N SER A 94 -5.06 -5.75 -17.55
CA SER A 94 -5.73 -4.52 -17.15
C SER A 94 -5.96 -4.46 -15.64
N TRP A 95 -5.60 -3.32 -15.07
CA TRP A 95 -5.77 -3.00 -13.65
C TRP A 95 -6.99 -2.11 -13.36
N LEU A 96 -7.77 -1.73 -14.38
CA LEU A 96 -8.84 -0.75 -14.20
C LEU A 96 -9.95 -1.24 -13.27
N ARG A 97 -10.41 -2.47 -13.50
CA ARG A 97 -11.50 -3.07 -12.75
C ARG A 97 -11.17 -3.20 -11.26
N PRO A 98 -10.02 -3.80 -10.86
CA PRO A 98 -9.65 -3.83 -9.45
C PRO A 98 -9.45 -2.42 -8.89
N ALA A 99 -8.80 -1.50 -9.62
CA ALA A 99 -8.59 -0.13 -9.13
C ALA A 99 -9.91 0.61 -8.84
N ARG A 100 -10.90 0.52 -9.74
CA ARG A 100 -12.22 1.12 -9.53
C ARG A 100 -12.95 0.50 -8.33
N ARG A 101 -12.90 -0.83 -8.18
CA ARG A 101 -13.51 -1.52 -7.04
C ARG A 101 -12.85 -1.12 -5.73
N PHE A 102 -11.52 -1.01 -5.72
CA PHE A 102 -10.75 -0.64 -4.53
C PHE A 102 -11.02 0.79 -4.07
N ALA A 103 -11.22 1.73 -5.00
CA ALA A 103 -11.53 3.12 -4.69
C ALA A 103 -13.04 3.43 -4.55
N ALA A 104 -13.92 2.45 -4.74
CA ALA A 104 -15.36 2.65 -4.69
C ALA A 104 -15.84 2.92 -3.26
N GLY A 105 -16.88 3.74 -3.12
CA GLY A 105 -17.54 4.00 -1.83
C GLY A 105 -16.80 4.94 -0.88
N ASP A 106 -15.66 5.50 -1.29
CA ASP A 106 -14.86 6.48 -0.51
C ASP A 106 -14.65 6.08 0.97
N PRO A 107 -14.08 4.89 1.24
CA PRO A 107 -13.86 4.41 2.61
C PRO A 107 -12.90 5.32 3.37
N ASP A 108 -13.06 5.49 4.67
CA ASP A 108 -12.19 6.37 5.48
C ASP A 108 -10.70 6.07 5.29
N ALA A 109 -10.35 4.78 5.16
CA ALA A 109 -9.01 4.34 4.87
C ALA A 109 -8.95 3.12 3.92
N TRP A 110 -7.74 2.88 3.42
CA TRP A 110 -7.35 1.68 2.68
C TRP A 110 -6.26 0.93 3.41
N VAL A 111 -6.36 -0.41 3.46
CA VAL A 111 -5.29 -1.28 3.95
C VAL A 111 -4.83 -2.21 2.84
N VAL A 112 -3.51 -2.36 2.69
CA VAL A 112 -2.90 -3.10 1.58
C VAL A 112 -1.91 -4.15 2.08
N ALA A 113 -2.11 -5.38 1.62
CA ALA A 113 -1.12 -6.47 1.75
C ALA A 113 -0.77 -7.00 0.35
N GLY A 114 0.47 -6.86 -0.10
CA GLY A 114 0.82 -7.26 -1.47
C GLY A 114 2.31 -7.34 -1.70
N THR A 115 2.71 -7.87 -2.85
CA THR A 115 4.09 -7.73 -3.30
C THR A 115 4.36 -6.28 -3.75
N ALA A 116 5.65 -5.91 -3.76
CA ALA A 116 6.08 -4.61 -4.25
C ALA A 116 5.63 -4.34 -5.69
N LEU A 117 5.73 -5.34 -6.58
CA LEU A 117 5.36 -5.19 -7.99
C LEU A 117 3.84 -5.01 -8.16
N GLY A 118 3.05 -5.89 -7.54
CA GLY A 118 1.59 -5.83 -7.62
C GLY A 118 1.05 -4.52 -7.07
N TRP A 119 1.55 -4.07 -5.92
CA TRP A 119 1.14 -2.78 -5.35
C TRP A 119 1.61 -1.58 -6.19
N ALA A 120 2.82 -1.60 -6.75
CA ALA A 120 3.28 -0.54 -7.63
C ALA A 120 2.40 -0.39 -8.88
N GLN A 121 2.00 -1.50 -9.52
CA GLN A 121 1.09 -1.47 -10.67
C GLN A 121 -0.31 -0.95 -10.28
N MET A 122 -0.85 -1.47 -9.18
CA MET A 122 -2.17 -1.10 -8.67
C MET A 122 -2.23 0.39 -8.31
N SER A 123 -1.24 0.90 -7.56
CA SER A 123 -1.17 2.31 -7.13
C SER A 123 -0.99 3.28 -8.29
N ARG A 124 -0.16 2.93 -9.30
CA ARG A 124 -0.07 3.70 -10.55
C ARG A 124 -1.41 3.78 -11.26
N ARG A 125 -2.15 2.67 -11.30
CA ARG A 125 -3.49 2.66 -11.91
C ARG A 125 -4.50 3.47 -11.10
N LEU A 126 -4.48 3.37 -9.78
CA LEU A 126 -5.33 4.12 -8.88
C LEU A 126 -5.14 5.62 -9.08
N ARG A 127 -3.89 6.11 -9.02
CA ARG A 127 -3.57 7.53 -9.26
C ARG A 127 -4.05 8.04 -10.61
N HIS A 128 -4.00 7.20 -11.64
CA HIS A 128 -4.39 7.61 -12.98
C HIS A 128 -5.90 7.61 -13.21
N SER A 129 -6.68 6.78 -12.49
CA SER A 129 -8.06 6.45 -12.90
C SER A 129 -9.12 6.59 -11.80
N THR A 130 -8.76 6.96 -10.57
CA THR A 130 -9.70 7.07 -9.45
C THR A 130 -9.36 8.26 -8.54
N GLY A 131 -10.24 8.56 -7.58
CA GLY A 131 -9.99 9.54 -6.51
C GLY A 131 -9.17 8.98 -5.34
N TRP A 132 -8.45 7.88 -5.53
CA TRP A 132 -7.68 7.23 -4.46
C TRP A 132 -6.61 8.16 -3.87
N GLU A 133 -6.53 8.18 -2.53
CA GLU A 133 -5.62 9.04 -1.78
C GLU A 133 -4.63 8.22 -0.93
N PRO A 134 -3.32 8.24 -1.25
CA PRO A 134 -2.30 7.49 -0.52
C PRO A 134 -2.19 7.92 0.95
N ARG A 135 -2.48 9.18 1.30
CA ARG A 135 -2.45 9.65 2.69
C ARG A 135 -3.44 8.93 3.61
N ARG A 136 -4.47 8.30 3.03
CA ARG A 136 -5.47 7.44 3.70
C ARG A 136 -5.15 5.96 3.54
N THR A 137 -3.98 5.61 3.00
CA THR A 137 -3.58 4.22 2.73
C THR A 137 -2.51 3.76 3.72
N TYR A 138 -2.73 2.55 4.22
CA TYR A 138 -1.93 1.87 5.24
C TYR A 138 -1.41 0.54 4.70
N GLY A 139 -0.14 0.21 4.96
CA GLY A 139 0.50 -1.02 4.48
C GLY A 139 1.12 -1.87 5.58
N PHE A 140 1.23 -3.17 5.31
CA PHE A 140 2.03 -4.11 6.09
C PHE A 140 3.54 -3.93 5.84
N ALA A 141 4.37 -4.67 6.59
CA ALA A 141 5.82 -4.59 6.51
C ALA A 141 6.36 -4.86 5.10
N CYS A 142 5.68 -5.75 4.35
CA CYS A 142 6.03 -6.10 2.98
C CYS A 142 6.03 -4.92 1.99
N LEU A 143 5.36 -3.81 2.33
CA LEU A 143 5.31 -2.60 1.51
C LEU A 143 6.22 -1.47 2.00
N GLY A 144 6.81 -1.62 3.18
CA GLY A 144 7.80 -0.71 3.73
C GLY A 144 9.18 -0.92 3.08
N ASP A 145 9.29 -0.93 1.76
CA ASP A 145 10.55 -1.13 1.03
C ASP A 145 10.70 -0.05 -0.05
N VAL A 146 11.89 0.57 -0.13
CA VAL A 146 12.15 1.67 -1.08
C VAL A 146 11.90 1.27 -2.54
N ARG A 147 12.06 -0.02 -2.88
CA ARG A 147 11.76 -0.55 -4.22
C ARG A 147 10.30 -0.36 -4.60
N VAL A 148 9.38 -0.37 -3.64
CA VAL A 148 7.95 -0.09 -3.87
C VAL A 148 7.77 1.35 -4.36
N VAL A 149 8.48 2.30 -3.75
CA VAL A 149 8.44 3.72 -4.10
C VAL A 149 9.03 3.95 -5.49
N GLU A 150 10.17 3.32 -5.78
CA GLU A 150 10.83 3.41 -7.09
C GLU A 150 9.94 2.85 -8.22
N LEU A 151 9.33 1.67 -8.01
CA LEU A 151 8.45 1.03 -9.00
C LEU A 151 7.16 1.80 -9.23
N ALA A 152 6.57 2.38 -8.18
CA ALA A 152 5.34 3.16 -8.28
C ALA A 152 5.56 4.52 -8.98
N GLY A 153 6.79 5.04 -8.94
CA GLY A 153 7.17 6.30 -9.55
C GLY A 153 6.90 7.53 -8.67
N PRO A 154 7.36 8.71 -9.11
CA PRO A 154 7.40 9.91 -8.28
C PRO A 154 6.03 10.33 -7.74
N ALA A 155 5.97 10.59 -6.43
CA ALA A 155 4.80 11.05 -5.69
C ALA A 155 3.54 10.14 -5.73
N THR A 156 3.59 8.99 -6.42
CA THR A 156 2.45 8.06 -6.53
C THR A 156 1.95 7.64 -5.15
N LEU A 157 2.89 7.35 -4.24
CA LEU A 157 2.64 6.86 -2.88
C LEU A 157 2.85 7.94 -1.79
N GLU A 158 2.96 9.21 -2.17
CA GLU A 158 3.28 10.30 -1.23
C GLU A 158 2.27 10.35 -0.07
N GLY A 159 2.76 10.16 1.15
CA GLY A 159 1.96 10.19 2.38
C GLY A 159 1.37 8.84 2.81
N MET A 160 1.54 7.77 2.01
CA MET A 160 1.22 6.42 2.45
C MET A 160 2.05 6.04 3.68
N ARG A 161 1.44 5.32 4.61
CA ARG A 161 2.07 4.89 5.86
C ARG A 161 1.80 3.41 6.13
N GLY A 162 2.41 2.87 7.17
CA GLY A 162 2.19 1.48 7.55
C GLY A 162 3.04 1.07 8.73
N VAL A 163 3.20 -0.23 8.90
CA VAL A 163 3.94 -0.84 10.00
C VAL A 163 5.04 -1.77 9.47
N ALA A 164 6.14 -1.88 10.21
CA ALA A 164 7.19 -2.85 9.97
C ALA A 164 6.95 -4.13 10.81
N ALA A 165 7.76 -5.16 10.59
CA ALA A 165 7.58 -6.49 11.18
C ALA A 165 7.69 -6.49 12.71
N ASP A 166 8.42 -5.51 13.28
CA ASP A 166 8.59 -5.28 14.71
C ASP A 166 7.48 -4.39 15.32
N GLY A 167 6.51 -3.95 14.52
CA GLY A 167 5.43 -3.06 14.94
C GLY A 167 5.78 -1.57 14.89
N SER A 168 7.02 -1.19 14.54
CA SER A 168 7.37 0.21 14.29
C SER A 168 6.61 0.76 13.08
N ALA A 169 6.39 2.07 13.02
CA ALA A 169 5.63 2.68 11.92
C ALA A 169 6.58 3.15 10.81
N TRP A 170 6.11 3.15 9.56
CA TRP A 170 6.82 3.79 8.45
C TRP A 170 5.91 4.75 7.69
N ARG A 171 6.51 5.75 7.03
CA ARG A 171 5.82 6.69 6.14
C ARG A 171 6.64 6.97 4.89
N ILE A 172 5.95 7.03 3.75
CA ILE A 172 6.51 7.46 2.48
C ILE A 172 6.37 8.97 2.34
N GLY A 173 7.47 9.64 2.05
CA GLY A 173 7.47 11.07 1.72
C GLY A 173 8.74 11.50 1.01
N ARG A 174 8.62 12.42 0.04
CA ARG A 174 9.74 12.93 -0.76
C ARG A 174 10.54 11.81 -1.45
N GLY A 175 9.87 10.75 -1.86
CA GLY A 175 10.50 9.59 -2.51
C GLY A 175 11.28 8.66 -1.58
N LEU A 176 11.18 8.83 -0.25
CA LEU A 176 11.88 8.03 0.76
C LEU A 176 10.89 7.36 1.71
N ILE A 177 11.37 6.33 2.42
CA ILE A 177 10.67 5.72 3.56
C ILE A 177 11.35 6.17 4.85
N THR A 178 10.59 6.73 5.77
CA THR A 178 11.04 7.06 7.13
C THR A 178 10.39 6.11 8.11
N TYR A 179 11.19 5.45 8.95
CA TYR A 179 10.71 4.63 10.06
C TYR A 179 10.65 5.45 11.34
N TYR A 180 9.63 5.18 12.15
CA TYR A 180 9.38 5.78 13.43
C TYR A 180 9.34 4.66 14.47
N PRO A 181 10.17 4.73 15.53
CA PRO A 181 10.16 3.72 16.57
C PRO A 181 8.77 3.61 17.20
N HIS A 182 8.42 2.41 17.63
CA HIS A 182 7.20 2.20 18.39
C HIS A 182 7.26 3.06 19.67
N PRO A 183 6.21 3.82 20.03
CA PRO A 183 6.19 4.57 21.28
C PRO A 183 6.36 3.57 22.44
N GLY A 184 7.56 3.57 23.04
CA GLY A 184 7.98 2.56 24.02
C GLY A 184 9.48 2.21 23.94
N GLU A 185 10.10 2.33 22.77
CA GLU A 185 11.56 2.21 22.62
C GLU A 185 12.22 3.58 22.54
N SER A 186 13.01 3.92 23.56
CA SER A 186 14.02 4.97 23.42
C SER A 186 15.13 4.47 22.48
N PRO A 187 15.69 5.30 21.60
CA PRO A 187 16.87 4.93 20.83
C PRO A 187 17.99 4.57 21.81
N ARG A 188 18.60 3.40 21.66
CA ARG A 188 19.87 3.06 22.31
C ARG A 188 21.03 3.63 21.52
#